data_AF-A0ABD0QNX0-F1
#
_entry.id   AF-A0ABD0QNX0-F1
#
_cell.length_a   1.000
_cell.length_b   1.000
_cell.length_c   1.000
_cell.angle_alpha   90.00
_cell.angle_beta   90.00
_cell.angle_gamma   90.00
#
_symmetry.space_group_name_H-M   'P 1'
#
loop_
_entity.id
_entity.type
_entity.pdbx_description
1 polymer ?
#
loop_
_entity_poly.entity_id
_entity_poly.type
_entity_poly.pdbx_seq_one_letter_code
_entity_poly.pdbx_strand_id
1 'polypeptide(L)' 'NPKQAISGVFQASIGDKYALTASAARDLCERLGLTIASKAQVAEAQKHGLETC' A
#
# COMPACT_ATOMS: atom_id res chain seq x y z
N ASN A 1 7.43 0.52 -10.69
CA ASN A 1 7.96 1.44 -9.66
C ASN A 1 6.96 1.55 -8.51
N PRO A 2 7.26 1.01 -7.31
CA PRO A 2 6.47 1.40 -6.14
C PRO A 2 6.55 2.92 -6.00
N LYS A 3 5.40 3.59 -5.83
CA LYS A 3 5.39 5.02 -5.48
C LYS A 3 6.20 5.19 -4.20
N GLN A 4 6.96 6.28 -4.10
CA GLN A 4 7.78 6.57 -2.92
C GLN A 4 6.96 6.40 -1.65
N ALA A 5 7.49 5.64 -0.69
CA ALA A 5 6.80 5.43 0.58
C ALA A 5 6.77 6.73 1.37
N ILE A 6 5.58 7.12 1.82
CA ILE A 6 5.36 8.31 2.66
C ILE A 6 4.94 7.80 4.03
N SER A 7 5.71 8.14 5.06
CA SER A 7 5.54 7.61 6.42
C SER A 7 5.45 6.07 6.48
N GLY A 8 6.21 5.39 5.61
CA GLY A 8 6.25 3.93 5.51
C GLY A 8 5.08 3.29 4.73
N VAL A 9 4.17 4.09 4.15
CA VAL A 9 3.02 3.60 3.37
C VAL A 9 3.22 3.89 1.88
N PHE A 10 2.90 2.91 1.04
CA PHE A 10 2.93 3.05 -0.42
C PHE A 10 1.83 2.20 -1.08
N GLN A 11 1.48 2.56 -2.32
CA GLN A 11 0.56 1.78 -3.14
C GLN A 11 1.28 0.61 -3.81
N ALA A 12 0.73 -0.59 -3.67
CA ALA A 12 1.15 -1.78 -4.39
C ALA A 12 0.06 -2.23 -5.39
N SER A 13 0.47 -2.62 -6.59
CA SER A 13 -0.41 -3.20 -7.62
C SER A 13 0.30 -4.36 -8.31
N ILE A 14 -0.47 -5.29 -8.87
CA ILE A 14 0.04 -6.36 -9.72
C ILE A 14 -0.41 -6.07 -11.15
N GLY A 15 0.55 -5.69 -12.01
CA GLY A 15 0.29 -5.24 -13.37
C GLY A 15 -0.53 -3.94 -13.41
N ASP A 16 -1.23 -3.74 -14.53
CA ASP A 16 -1.96 -2.50 -14.83
C ASP A 16 -3.46 -2.59 -14.52
N LYS A 17 -3.91 -3.58 -13.75
CA LYS A 17 -5.33 -3.83 -13.45
C LYS A 17 -5.60 -4.02 -11.95
N TYR A 18 -6.86 -3.84 -11.57
CA TYR A 18 -7.37 -4.22 -10.25
C TYR A 18 -7.40 -5.74 -10.10
N ALA A 19 -6.26 -6.32 -9.75
CA ALA A 19 -6.05 -7.76 -9.70
C ALA A 19 -5.97 -8.34 -8.27
N LEU A 20 -5.97 -7.48 -7.23
CA LEU A 20 -5.80 -7.91 -5.85
C LEU A 20 -7.14 -8.05 -5.13
N THR A 21 -7.41 -9.25 -4.63
CA THR A 21 -8.41 -9.48 -3.58
C THR A 21 -7.82 -9.12 -2.21
N ALA A 22 -8.67 -9.05 -1.17
CA ALA A 22 -8.21 -8.76 0.19
C ALA A 22 -7.22 -9.81 0.75
N SER A 23 -7.37 -11.09 0.36
CA SER A 23 -6.42 -12.15 0.74
C SER A 23 -5.11 -12.01 -0.05
N ALA A 24 -5.19 -11.83 -1.38
CA ALA A 24 -4.01 -11.65 -2.22
C ALA A 24 -3.17 -10.41 -1.81
N ALA A 25 -3.82 -9.34 -1.37
CA ALA A 25 -3.14 -8.16 -0.85
C ALA A 25 -2.39 -8.44 0.46
N ARG A 26 -2.95 -9.27 1.37
CA ARG A 26 -2.25 -9.69 2.60
C ARG A 26 -1.03 -10.54 2.26
N ASP A 27 -1.22 -11.57 1.44
CA ASP A 27 -0.14 -12.46 1.02
C ASP A 27 1.00 -11.68 0.34
N LEU A 28 0.66 -10.68 -0.48
CA LEU A 28 1.64 -9.81 -1.12
C LEU A 28 2.45 -9.00 -0.10
N CYS A 29 1.77 -8.33 0.84
CA CYS A 29 2.46 -7.57 1.89
C CYS A 29 3.38 -8.47 2.72
N GLU A 30 2.91 -9.64 3.15
CA GLU A 30 3.69 -10.57 3.97
C GLU A 30 4.93 -11.10 3.25
N ARG A 31 4.82 -11.45 1.96
CA ARG A 31 5.95 -11.87 1.13
C ARG A 31 7.03 -10.80 0.98
N LEU A 32 6.65 -9.53 1.11
CA LEU A 32 7.55 -8.38 1.08
C LEU A 32 8.12 -8.02 2.47
N GLY A 33 7.75 -8.77 3.53
CA GLY A 33 8.12 -8.44 4.91
C GLY A 33 7.37 -7.21 5.45
N LEU A 34 6.19 -6.92 4.89
CA LEU A 34 5.36 -5.76 5.19
C LEU A 34 3.98 -6.19 5.69
N THR A 35 3.15 -5.22 6.06
CA THR A 35 1.75 -5.42 6.45
C THR A 35 0.83 -4.49 5.66
N ILE A 36 -0.45 -4.85 5.55
CA ILE A 36 -1.46 -3.90 5.07
C ILE A 36 -1.52 -2.71 6.04
N ALA A 37 -1.42 -1.50 5.50
CA ALA A 37 -1.47 -0.28 6.29
C ALA A 37 -2.83 -0.16 7.00
N SER A 38 -2.79 0.15 8.30
CA SER A 38 -3.98 0.50 9.07
C SER A 38 -4.54 1.86 8.65
N LYS A 39 -5.81 2.12 8.97
CA LYS A 39 -6.46 3.42 8.74
C LYS A 39 -5.66 4.58 9.34
N ALA A 40 -5.08 4.39 10.53
CA ALA A 40 -4.27 5.42 11.19
C ALA A 40 -2.97 5.70 10.44
N GLN A 41 -2.30 4.67 9.93
CA GLN A 41 -1.07 4.82 9.13
C GLN A 41 -1.35 5.51 7.79
N VAL A 42 -2.46 5.18 7.13
CA VAL A 42 -2.88 5.86 5.89
C VAL A 42 -3.22 7.33 6.18
N ALA A 43 -3.96 7.62 7.26
CA ALA A 43 -4.29 8.99 7.64
C ALA A 43 -3.06 9.83 7.96
N GLU A 44 -2.05 9.24 8.61
CA GLU A 44 -0.79 9.93 8.85
C GLU A 44 -0.05 10.18 7.54
N ALA A 45 0.13 9.16 6.69
CA ALA A 45 0.79 9.32 5.39
C ALA A 45 0.10 10.36 4.49
N GLN A 46 -1.24 10.45 4.55
CA GLN A 46 -2.02 11.45 3.81
C GLN A 46 -1.66 12.89 4.23
N LYS A 47 -1.47 13.15 5.54
CA LYS A 47 -1.02 14.48 6.01
C LYS A 47 0.35 14.87 5.44
N HIS A 48 1.18 13.87 5.14
CA HIS A 48 2.51 14.03 4.54
C HIS A 48 2.50 13.94 3.00
N GLY A 49 1.32 13.97 2.37
CA GLY A 49 1.17 14.06 0.92
C GLY A 49 0.97 12.72 0.19
N LEU A 50 0.67 11.63 0.91
CA LEU A 50 0.27 10.37 0.26
C LEU A 50 -1.10 10.52 -0.41
N GLU A 51 -1.09 10.54 -1.74
CA GLU A 51 -2.29 10.55 -2.58
C GLU A 51 -2.15 9.57 -3.75
N THR A 52 -3.24 8.87 -4.07
CA THR A 52 -3.34 7.98 -5.22
C THR A 52 -4.70 8.13 -5.87
N CYS A 53 -4.75 8.03 -7.20
CA CYS A 53 -5.99 7.85 -7.96
C CYS A 53 -6.36 6.36 -7.97
#